data_AF-A0A3P7DZT0-F1
#
_entry.id   AF-A0A3P7DZT0-F1
#
_cell.length_a   1.000
_cell.length_b   1.000
_cell.length_c   1.000
_cell.angle_alpha   90.00
_cell.angle_beta   90.00
_cell.angle_gamma   90.00
#
_symmetry.space_group_name_H-M   'P 1'
#
loop_
_entity.id
_entity.type
_entity.pdbx_description
1 polymer ?
#
loop_
_entity_poly.entity_id
_entity_poly.type
_entity_poly.pdbx_seq_one_letter_code
_entity_poly.pdbx_strand_id
1 'polypeptide(L)'
;MCEGNVCIKMEASNRINGRRTVRKGCGKKYEQNGCQQTFFGTKWTSRCVCDQMMCNNDEILTVTNLEITSDRRSAITILPNVQIFIISLIFILIITSHIPLFIST
;
A
#
# COMPACT_ATOMS: atom_id res chain seq x y z
N MET A 1 -22.23 4.79 -14.26
CA MET A 1 -22.41 3.40 -13.83
C MET A 1 -21.56 2.53 -14.74
N CYS A 2 -20.86 1.53 -14.21
CA CYS A 2 -20.15 0.59 -15.10
C CYS A 2 -21.18 -0.33 -15.77
N GLU A 3 -21.21 -0.36 -17.11
CA GLU A 3 -21.97 -1.37 -17.85
C GLU A 3 -21.18 -2.70 -17.92
N GLY A 4 -20.77 -3.21 -16.76
CA GLY A 4 -19.99 -4.43 -16.63
C GLY A 4 -20.03 -4.99 -15.21
N ASN A 5 -19.52 -6.21 -15.05
CA ASN A 5 -19.50 -6.91 -13.76
C ASN A 5 -18.43 -6.36 -12.81
N VAL A 6 -17.38 -5.74 -13.35
CA VAL A 6 -16.27 -5.17 -12.56
C VAL A 6 -15.83 -3.83 -13.13
N CYS A 7 -15.35 -2.94 -12.26
CA CYS A 7 -14.63 -1.73 -12.62
C CYS A 7 -13.13 -2.03 -12.71
N ILE A 8 -12.47 -1.50 -13.73
CA ILE A 8 -11.03 -1.66 -13.98
C ILE A 8 -10.36 -0.29 -13.99
N LYS A 9 -9.21 -0.17 -13.31
CA LYS A 9 -8.28 0.95 -13.43
C LYS A 9 -6.92 0.42 -13.84
N MET A 10 -6.34 0.99 -14.89
CA MET A 10 -4.96 0.74 -15.29
C MET A 10 -4.17 2.03 -15.20
N GLU A 11 -2.96 1.95 -14.67
CA GLU A 11 -2.05 3.08 -14.64
C GLU A 11 -0.68 2.68 -15.16
N ALA A 12 -0.02 3.63 -15.80
CA ALA A 12 1.37 3.52 -16.20
C ALA A 12 2.06 4.83 -15.85
N SER A 13 3.21 4.77 -15.19
CA SER A 13 3.96 5.98 -14.82
C SER A 13 5.46 5.76 -14.89
N ASN A 14 6.19 6.85 -15.12
CA ASN A 14 7.64 6.88 -15.14
C ASN A 14 8.16 7.78 -14.01
N ARG A 15 8.92 7.20 -13.09
CA ARG A 15 9.51 7.88 -11.93
C ARG A 15 10.47 9.02 -12.31
N ILE A 16 11.05 9.00 -13.51
CA ILE A 16 12.02 10.03 -13.94
C ILE A 16 11.31 11.34 -14.25
N ASN A 17 10.19 11.28 -14.96
CA ASN A 17 9.51 12.48 -15.49
C ASN A 17 8.14 12.74 -14.83
N GLY A 18 7.71 11.87 -13.92
CA GLY A 18 6.42 11.97 -13.24
C GLY A 18 5.20 11.83 -14.15
N ARG A 19 5.38 11.54 -15.45
CA ARG A 19 4.25 11.39 -16.37
C ARG A 19 3.51 10.11 -16.02
N ARG A 20 2.20 10.27 -15.76
CA ARG A 20 1.26 9.17 -15.51
C ARG A 20 0.19 9.14 -16.61
N THR A 21 -0.20 7.93 -16.99
CA THR A 21 -1.35 7.66 -17.84
C THR A 21 -2.30 6.79 -17.06
N VAL A 22 -3.56 7.21 -16.96
CA VAL A 22 -4.62 6.50 -16.24
C VAL A 22 -5.71 6.13 -17.24
N ARG A 23 -6.12 4.87 -17.24
CA ARG A 23 -7.24 4.36 -18.05
C ARG A 23 -8.23 3.66 -17.15
N LYS A 24 -9.49 4.08 -17.22
CA LYS A 24 -10.61 3.51 -16.45
C LYS A 24 -11.59 2.84 -17.41
N GLY A 25 -12.22 1.76 -16.98
CA GLY A 25 -13.20 1.04 -17.79
C GLY A 25 -13.96 -0.01 -17.00
N CYS A 26 -14.74 -0.81 -17.72
CA CYS A 26 -15.59 -1.85 -17.15
C CYS A 26 -15.26 -3.21 -17.79
N GLY A 27 -15.13 -4.24 -16.96
CA GLY A 27 -14.98 -5.62 -17.39
C GLY A 27 -16.34 -6.31 -17.48
N LYS A 28 -16.59 -7.04 -18.58
CA LYS A 28 -17.84 -7.82 -18.76
C LYS A 28 -17.81 -9.16 -18.03
N LYS A 29 -16.62 -9.69 -17.74
CA LYS A 29 -16.44 -10.94 -17.01
C LYS A 29 -16.15 -10.63 -15.55
N TYR A 30 -16.55 -11.54 -14.68
CA TYR A 30 -16.10 -11.48 -13.30
C TYR A 30 -14.58 -11.69 -13.25
N GLU A 31 -13.90 -10.87 -12.48
CA GLU A 31 -12.48 -10.95 -12.19
C GLU A 31 -12.31 -10.70 -10.69
N GLN A 32 -11.34 -11.36 -10.07
CA GLN A 32 -11.12 -11.21 -8.63
C GLN A 32 -10.69 -9.78 -8.29
N ASN A 33 -11.28 -9.21 -7.24
CA ASN A 33 -10.90 -7.91 -6.71
C ASN A 33 -9.42 -7.90 -6.29
N GLY A 34 -8.71 -6.85 -6.66
CA GLY A 34 -7.30 -6.69 -6.31
C GLY A 34 -6.52 -5.86 -7.32
N CYS A 35 -5.27 -5.55 -6.98
CA CYS A 35 -4.34 -4.84 -7.84
C CYS A 35 -3.10 -5.67 -8.08
N GLN A 36 -2.65 -5.66 -9.33
CA GLN A 36 -1.36 -6.19 -9.73
C GLN A 36 -0.50 -5.03 -10.17
N GLN A 37 0.74 -5.00 -9.69
CA GLN A 37 1.73 -4.00 -10.08
C GLN A 37 2.95 -4.68 -10.70
N THR A 38 3.47 -4.09 -11.76
CA THR A 38 4.69 -4.55 -12.43
C THR A 38 5.65 -3.39 -12.60
N PHE A 39 6.94 -3.65 -12.39
CA PHE A 39 8.01 -2.66 -12.44
C PHE A 39 8.97 -2.98 -13.58
N PHE A 40 9.37 -1.95 -14.32
CA PHE A 40 10.37 -2.03 -15.38
C PHE A 40 11.32 -0.84 -15.29
N GLY A 41 12.41 -1.03 -14.55
CA GLY A 41 13.35 0.04 -14.22
C GLY A 41 12.67 1.17 -13.45
N THR A 42 12.64 2.37 -14.04
CA THR A 42 11.97 3.54 -13.46
C THR A 42 10.48 3.64 -13.81
N LYS A 43 9.98 2.74 -14.67
CA LYS A 43 8.57 2.70 -15.05
C LYS A 43 7.83 1.68 -14.21
N TRP A 44 6.56 1.94 -13.92
CA TRP A 44 5.68 0.98 -13.29
C TRP A 44 4.31 1.02 -13.93
N THR A 45 3.60 -0.09 -13.85
CA THR A 45 2.21 -0.20 -14.28
C THR A 45 1.39 -0.89 -13.21
N SER A 46 0.17 -0.42 -12.98
CA SER A 46 -0.82 -1.06 -12.12
C SER A 46 -2.05 -1.47 -12.92
N ARG A 47 -2.68 -2.57 -12.52
CA ARG A 47 -4.01 -2.98 -12.96
C ARG A 47 -4.82 -3.38 -11.74
N CYS A 48 -5.88 -2.63 -11.48
CA CYS A 48 -6.78 -2.78 -10.36
C CYS A 48 -8.17 -3.16 -10.82
N VAL A 49 -8.78 -4.11 -10.13
CA VAL A 49 -10.14 -4.61 -10.34
C VAL A 49 -10.93 -4.49 -9.06
N CYS A 50 -12.16 -4.01 -9.14
CA CYS A 50 -13.11 -3.96 -8.04
C CYS A 50 -14.55 -4.13 -8.55
N ASP A 51 -15.45 -4.68 -7.75
CA ASP A 51 -16.82 -5.07 -8.13
C ASP A 51 -17.91 -4.10 -7.63
N GLN A 52 -17.54 -3.11 -6.82
CA GLN A 52 -18.46 -2.06 -6.38
C GLN A 52 -18.75 -1.04 -7.50
N MET A 53 -19.91 -0.40 -7.43
CA MET A 53 -20.30 0.58 -8.46
C MET A 53 -19.39 1.81 -8.41
N MET A 54 -18.73 2.12 -9.53
CA MET A 54 -17.83 3.29 -9.68
C MET A 54 -16.61 3.27 -8.74
N CYS A 55 -16.14 2.08 -8.33
CA CYS A 55 -15.04 1.93 -7.37
C CYS A 55 -13.64 2.17 -7.94
N ASN A 56 -13.49 2.30 -9.26
CA ASN A 56 -12.20 2.56 -9.92
C ASN A 56 -11.78 4.04 -9.89
N ASN A 57 -12.25 4.80 -8.89
CA ASN A 57 -11.79 6.16 -8.63
C ASN A 57 -10.46 6.16 -7.86
N ASP A 58 -9.74 7.29 -7.88
CA ASP A 58 -8.37 7.35 -7.35
C ASP A 58 -8.34 7.31 -5.81
N GLU A 59 -9.43 7.72 -5.18
CA GLU A 59 -9.57 7.85 -3.73
C GLU A 59 -9.84 6.49 -3.06
N ILE A 60 -10.66 5.64 -3.69
CA ILE A 60 -11.02 4.32 -3.14
C ILE A 60 -9.85 3.34 -3.23
N LEU A 61 -9.05 3.41 -4.30
CA LEU A 61 -7.90 2.51 -4.51
C LEU A 61 -6.72 2.82 -3.57
N THR A 62 -6.58 4.08 -3.18
CA THR A 62 -5.60 4.49 -2.17
C THR A 62 -6.05 4.10 -0.76
N VAL A 63 -7.33 4.23 -0.43
CA VAL A 63 -7.89 3.80 0.87
C VAL A 63 -7.81 2.29 1.07
N THR A 64 -7.94 1.51 -0.01
CA THR A 64 -7.82 0.05 0.03
C THR A 64 -6.37 -0.45 0.04
N ASN A 65 -5.37 0.44 0.16
CA ASN A 65 -3.93 0.14 0.08
C ASN A 65 -3.51 -0.63 -1.18
N LEU A 66 -4.32 -0.51 -2.22
CA LEU A 66 -4.22 -1.27 -3.45
C LEU A 66 -3.34 -0.53 -4.49
N GLU A 67 -3.12 0.77 -4.30
CA GLU A 67 -2.25 1.62 -5.12
C GLU A 67 -1.03 2.10 -4.32
N ILE A 68 0.16 1.52 -4.58
CA ILE A 68 1.44 2.08 -4.10
C ILE A 68 1.77 3.28 -5.00
N THR A 69 1.28 4.46 -4.63
CA THR A 69 1.54 5.70 -5.37
C THR A 69 3.04 6.00 -5.42
N SER A 70 3.53 6.34 -6.61
CA SER A 70 4.95 6.47 -6.93
C SER A 70 5.71 7.59 -6.22
N ASP A 71 5.03 8.50 -5.55
CA ASP A 71 5.64 9.62 -4.81
C ASP A 71 5.66 9.45 -3.29
N ARG A 72 5.07 8.36 -2.76
CA ARG A 72 5.31 8.03 -1.36
C ARG A 72 6.57 7.19 -1.26
N ARG A 73 7.65 7.86 -0.83
CA ARG A 73 8.51 7.32 0.24
C ARG A 73 7.60 6.79 1.35
N SER A 74 7.11 5.59 1.13
CA SER A 74 6.57 4.72 2.14
C SER A 74 7.23 3.39 1.77
N ALA A 75 8.47 3.13 2.17
CA ALA A 75 8.75 2.87 3.58
C ALA A 75 7.42 2.46 4.21
N ILE A 76 7.05 1.21 3.94
CA ILE A 76 5.96 0.51 4.60
C ILE A 76 6.28 0.60 6.09
N THR A 77 5.95 1.74 6.69
CA THR A 77 5.75 1.95 8.11
C THR A 77 4.28 1.61 8.34
N ILE A 78 3.84 0.44 7.87
CA ILE A 78 2.49 -0.08 8.13
C ILE A 78 2.41 -0.66 9.55
N LEU A 79 3.50 -0.59 10.32
CA LEU A 79 3.51 -1.05 11.69
C LEU A 79 4.10 0.00 12.64
N PRO A 80 3.63 1.26 12.67
CA PRO A 80 4.06 2.20 13.70
C PRO A 80 3.74 1.61 15.08
N ASN A 81 2.60 0.93 15.23
CA ASN A 81 2.21 0.31 16.51
C ASN A 81 3.09 -0.88 16.90
N VAL A 82 3.46 -1.77 15.98
CA VAL A 82 4.32 -2.91 16.34
C VAL A 82 5.78 -2.47 16.45
N GLN A 83 6.23 -1.49 15.68
CA GLN A 83 7.56 -0.92 15.85
C GLN A 83 7.69 -0.18 17.19
N ILE A 84 6.68 0.59 17.58
CA ILE A 84 6.59 1.19 18.92
C ILE A 84 6.52 0.10 20.00
N PHE A 85 5.74 -0.97 19.79
CA PHE A 85 5.65 -2.09 20.72
C PHE A 85 7.00 -2.80 20.90
N ILE A 86 7.71 -3.09 19.81
CA ILE A 86 9.05 -3.72 19.83
C ILE A 86 10.05 -2.80 20.54
N ILE A 87 10.04 -1.49 20.23
CA ILE A 87 10.93 -0.52 20.88
C ILE A 87 10.65 -0.44 22.39
N SER A 88 9.37 -0.37 22.81
CA SER A 88 8.98 -0.40 24.22
C SER A 88 9.41 -1.70 24.91
N LEU A 89 9.25 -2.85 24.24
CA LEU A 89 9.67 -4.15 24.78
C LEU A 89 11.20 -4.19 25.03
N ILE A 90 11.99 -3.70 24.07
CA ILE A 90 13.45 -3.62 24.20
C ILE A 90 13.85 -2.70 25.36
N PHE A 91 13.20 -1.54 25.50
CA PHE A 91 13.48 -0.62 26.61
C PHE A 91 13.18 -1.24 27.98
N ILE A 92 12.07 -1.95 28.13
CA ILE A 92 11.71 -2.63 29.39
C ILE A 92 12.75 -3.73 29.73
N LEU A 93 13.19 -4.51 28.74
CA LEU A 93 14.22 -5.54 28.95
C LEU A 93 15.56 -4.94 29.38
N ILE A 94 15.98 -3.82 28.80
CA ILE A 94 17.20 -3.12 29.21
C ILE A 94 17.08 -2.63 30.65
N ILE A 95 15.99 -1.93 31.01
CA ILE A 95 15.79 -1.40 32.37
C ILE A 95 15.77 -2.54 33.39
N THR A 96 15.02 -3.61 33.13
CA THR A 96 14.92 -4.76 34.04
C THR A 96 16.22 -5.55 34.17
N SER A 97 17.08 -5.57 33.15
CA SER A 97 18.41 -6.19 33.23
C SER A 97 19.40 -5.40 34.09
N HIS A 98 19.19 -4.08 34.26
CA HIS A 98 20.05 -3.21 35.09
C HIS A 98 19.54 -3.04 36.53
N ILE A 99 18.27 -3.36 36.81
CA ILE A 99 17.70 -3.34 38.17
C ILE A 99 18.41 -4.29 39.15
N PRO A 100 18.80 -5.54 38.81
CA PRO A 100 19.51 -6.39 39.76
C PRO A 100 20.95 -5.91 40.06
N LEU A 101 21.54 -5.03 39.23
CA LEU A 101 22.87 -4.49 39.50
C LEU A 101 22.86 -3.39 40.58
N PHE A 102 21.76 -2.63 40.69
CA PHE A 102 21.62 -1.55 41.68
C PHE A 102 21.20 -2.01 43.07
N ILE A 103 20.63 -3.21 43.21
CA ILE A 103 20.20 -3.75 44.52
C ILE A 103 21.38 -4.44 45.24
N SER A 104 22.49 -4.72 44.55
CA SER A 104 23.69 -5.38 45.10
C SER A 104 24.90 -4.44 45.30
N THR A 105 24.69 -3.11 45.37
CA THR A 105 25.75 -2.15 45.73
C THR A 105 25.43 -1.43 47.03
#